data_AF-A0AAW1EGA3-F1
#
_entry.id   AF-A0AAW1EGA3-F1
#
_cell.length_a   1.000
_cell.length_b   1.000
_cell.length_c   1.000
_cell.angle_alpha   90.00
_cell.angle_beta   90.00
_cell.angle_gamma   90.00
#
_symmetry.space_group_name_H-M   'P 1'
#
loop_
_entity.id
_entity.type
_entity.pdbx_description
1 polymer ?
#
loop_
_entity_poly.entity_id
_entity_poly.type
_entity_poly.pdbx_seq_one_letter_code
_entity_poly.pdbx_strand_id
1 'polypeptide(L)'
;MAQGNPVKSKPGMSVAGRDLHSLYPDRSISPEDPNSQMPSVYWRYVLARFNERFAKEYEQEPAEVPEEWEKITKEEALYSLRKGFLSGQYK
;
A
#
# COMPACT_ATOMS: atom_id res chain seq x y z
N MET A 1 -31.30 39.41 -2.10
CA MET A 1 -30.39 39.29 -0.94
C MET A 1 -30.62 37.89 -0.37
N ALA A 2 -29.67 36.98 -0.16
CA ALA A 2 -28.22 37.08 -0.04
C ALA A 2 -27.54 35.87 -0.68
N GLN A 3 -26.29 36.10 -1.08
CA GLN A 3 -25.27 35.15 -1.49
C GLN A 3 -24.76 34.34 -0.28
N GLY A 4 -24.29 33.11 -0.52
CA GLY A 4 -23.60 32.26 0.45
C GLY A 4 -22.85 31.11 -0.24
N ASN A 5 -21.56 31.33 -0.46
CA ASN A 5 -20.60 30.58 -1.30
C ASN A 5 -20.21 29.16 -0.81
N PRO A 6 -19.50 28.37 -1.65
CA PRO A 6 -19.32 26.92 -1.51
C PRO A 6 -18.22 26.56 -0.50
N VAL A 7 -18.41 25.46 0.23
CA VAL A 7 -17.41 24.89 1.12
C VAL A 7 -16.27 24.30 0.27
N LYS A 8 -15.13 24.99 0.27
CA LYS A 8 -13.84 24.48 -0.16
C LYS A 8 -13.42 23.33 0.78
N SER A 9 -13.33 22.11 0.27
CA SER A 9 -12.67 21.01 0.98
C SER A 9 -11.15 21.17 0.85
N LYS A 10 -10.48 21.38 2.00
CA LYS A 10 -9.03 21.52 2.13
C LYS A 10 -8.30 20.20 1.81
N PRO A 11 -7.14 20.22 1.12
CA PRO A 11 -6.26 19.05 1.03
C PRO A 11 -5.43 18.96 2.31
N GLY A 12 -5.48 17.82 2.98
CA GLY A 12 -4.74 17.59 4.23
C GLY A 12 -5.42 16.64 5.22
N MET A 13 -6.24 15.70 4.73
CA MET A 13 -6.86 14.72 5.62
C MET A 13 -6.00 13.46 5.66
N SER A 14 -5.06 13.46 6.62
CA SER A 14 -4.55 12.22 7.19
C SER A 14 -5.75 11.49 7.81
N VAL A 15 -6.33 10.59 7.03
CA VAL A 15 -7.41 9.72 7.47
C VAL A 15 -6.76 8.63 8.32
N ALA A 16 -6.92 8.74 9.63
CA ALA A 16 -6.69 7.62 10.54
C ALA A 16 -7.49 6.42 10.01
N GLY A 17 -6.87 5.23 9.96
CA GLY A 17 -7.34 4.04 9.22
C GLY A 17 -8.75 3.51 9.51
N ARG A 18 -9.52 4.20 10.35
CA ARG A 18 -10.93 3.95 10.65
C ARG A 18 -11.88 4.31 9.49
N ASP A 19 -11.57 5.31 8.67
CA ASP A 19 -12.50 5.72 7.60
C ASP A 19 -12.35 4.91 6.29
N LEU A 20 -11.38 4.01 6.19
CA LEU A 20 -11.27 3.11 5.03
C LEU A 20 -12.43 2.09 4.96
N HIS A 21 -12.99 1.73 6.12
CA HIS A 21 -14.13 0.82 6.22
C HIS A 21 -15.44 1.43 5.72
N SER A 22 -15.64 2.74 5.88
CA SER A 22 -16.90 3.40 5.52
C SER A 22 -17.08 3.52 4.00
N LEU A 23 -15.98 3.47 3.24
CA LEU A 23 -15.99 3.53 1.78
C LEU A 23 -16.26 2.17 1.11
N TYR A 24 -15.99 1.07 1.81
CA TYR A 24 -16.16 -0.30 1.30
C TYR A 24 -16.78 -1.20 2.38
N PRO A 25 -18.09 -1.09 2.64
CA PRO A 25 -18.77 -1.79 3.73
C PRO A 25 -18.73 -3.33 3.62
N ASP A 26 -18.42 -3.88 2.44
CA ASP A 26 -18.31 -5.32 2.19
C ASP A 26 -16.87 -5.86 2.37
N ARG A 27 -15.90 -5.01 2.70
CA ARG A 27 -14.52 -5.45 2.93
C ARG A 27 -14.39 -5.99 4.34
N SER A 28 -14.69 -7.28 4.51
CA SER A 28 -14.28 -8.02 5.71
C SER A 28 -12.77 -7.92 5.85
N ILE A 29 -12.28 -7.16 6.84
CA ILE A 29 -10.87 -7.26 7.25
C ILE A 29 -10.77 -8.56 8.03
N SER A 30 -10.57 -9.66 7.31
CA SER A 30 -10.13 -10.90 7.93
C SER A 30 -8.79 -10.63 8.63
N PRO A 31 -8.54 -11.23 9.80
CA PRO A 31 -7.22 -11.20 10.41
C PRO A 31 -6.23 -11.69 9.35
N GLU A 32 -5.24 -10.86 9.08
CA GLU A 32 -4.23 -11.09 8.07
C GLU A 32 -3.61 -12.48 8.27
N ASP A 33 -3.79 -13.37 7.28
CA ASP A 33 -3.11 -14.66 7.28
C ASP A 33 -1.60 -14.36 7.32
N PRO A 34 -0.84 -14.87 8.31
CA PRO A 34 0.60 -14.70 8.36
C PRO A 34 1.30 -15.14 7.06
N ASN A 35 0.71 -16.10 6.33
CA ASN A 35 1.21 -16.53 5.04
C ASN A 35 0.94 -15.52 3.90
N SER A 36 -0.08 -14.67 4.06
CA SER A 36 -0.37 -13.54 3.14
C SER A 36 0.67 -12.41 3.25
N GLN A 37 1.49 -12.39 4.31
CA GLN A 37 2.57 -11.42 4.47
C GLN A 37 3.77 -11.72 3.56
N MET A 38 3.90 -12.94 3.02
CA MET A 38 5.11 -13.29 2.28
C MET A 38 5.19 -12.64 0.90
N PRO A 39 4.17 -12.71 0.02
CA PRO A 39 4.17 -11.91 -1.21
C PRO A 39 4.26 -10.39 -0.95
N SER A 40 3.89 -9.93 0.25
CA SER A 40 3.98 -8.53 0.62
C SER A 40 5.42 -8.05 0.79
N VAL A 41 6.37 -8.91 1.19
CA VAL A 41 7.81 -8.52 1.32
C VAL A 41 8.40 -8.10 -0.01
N TYR A 42 8.08 -8.81 -1.12
CA TYR A 42 8.51 -8.40 -2.45
C TYR A 42 7.97 -7.02 -2.84
N TRP A 43 6.66 -6.78 -2.65
CA TRP A 43 6.06 -5.50 -2.99
C TRP A 43 6.59 -4.35 -2.12
N ARG A 44 6.87 -4.61 -0.84
CA ARG A 44 7.53 -3.66 0.05
C ARG A 44 8.91 -3.26 -0.47
N TYR A 45 9.71 -4.24 -0.91
CA TYR A 45 11.01 -3.99 -1.53
C TYR A 45 10.90 -3.19 -2.83
N VAL A 46 9.94 -3.51 -3.70
CA VAL A 46 9.71 -2.80 -4.96
C VAL A 46 9.31 -1.35 -4.70
N LEU A 47 8.34 -1.14 -3.80
CA LEU A 47 7.89 0.20 -3.47
C LEU A 47 9.03 1.02 -2.87
N ALA A 48 9.75 0.52 -1.87
CA ALA A 48 10.86 1.26 -1.25
C ALA A 48 11.94 1.72 -2.25
N ARG A 49 12.21 0.96 -3.31
CA ARG A 49 13.28 1.28 -4.28
C ARG A 49 12.83 2.02 -5.53
N PHE A 50 11.58 1.86 -5.91
CA PHE A 50 11.05 2.40 -7.17
C PHE A 50 9.97 3.45 -6.95
N ASN A 51 9.67 3.82 -5.70
CA ASN A 51 8.66 4.81 -5.33
C ASN A 51 8.76 6.10 -6.15
N GLU A 52 9.94 6.70 -6.23
CA GLU A 52 10.16 7.94 -6.98
C GLU A 52 9.90 7.77 -8.48
N ARG A 53 10.21 6.59 -9.04
CA ARG A 53 9.96 6.31 -10.46
C ARG A 53 8.47 6.17 -10.73
N PHE A 54 7.73 5.50 -9.84
CA PHE A 54 6.29 5.42 -9.94
C PHE A 54 5.65 6.81 -9.82
N ALA A 55 6.06 7.59 -8.82
CA ALA A 55 5.60 8.96 -8.62
C ALA A 55 5.79 9.81 -9.87
N LYS A 56 7.00 9.77 -10.46
CA LYS A 56 7.30 10.48 -11.70
C LYS A 56 6.46 10.03 -12.89
N GLU A 57 6.32 8.72 -13.10
CA GLU A 57 5.57 8.16 -14.24
C GLU A 57 4.09 8.56 -14.21
N TYR A 58 3.51 8.62 -13.00
CA TYR A 58 2.09 8.93 -12.82
C TYR A 58 1.83 10.40 -12.44
N GLU A 59 2.84 11.26 -12.53
CA GLU A 59 2.78 12.69 -12.15
C GLU A 59 2.20 12.90 -10.73
N GLN A 60 2.59 12.02 -9.80
CA GLN A 60 2.21 12.06 -8.38
C GLN A 60 3.41 12.36 -7.49
N GLU A 61 3.15 12.64 -6.21
CA GLU A 61 4.18 12.70 -5.18
C GLU A 61 4.58 11.27 -4.74
N PRO A 62 5.86 11.04 -4.38
CA PRO A 62 6.30 9.76 -3.82
C PRO A 62 5.54 9.45 -2.53
N ALA A 63 5.16 8.19 -2.35
CA ALA A 63 4.49 7.75 -1.13
C ALA A 63 5.45 7.79 0.07
N GLU A 64 4.94 8.06 1.27
CA GLU A 64 5.72 7.87 2.50
C GLU A 64 5.84 6.37 2.81
N VAL A 65 7.02 5.80 2.54
CA VAL A 65 7.32 4.39 2.80
C VAL A 65 8.11 4.25 4.12
N PRO A 66 7.81 3.25 4.96
CA PRO A 66 8.56 3.03 6.19
C PRO A 66 10.05 2.71 5.93
N GLU A 67 10.95 3.28 6.72
CA GLU A 67 12.40 3.09 6.59
C GLU A 67 12.81 1.61 6.71
N GLU A 68 12.04 0.81 7.46
CA GLU A 68 12.28 -0.63 7.59
C GLU A 68 12.17 -1.36 6.24
N TRP A 69 11.44 -0.81 5.27
CA TRP A 69 11.29 -1.44 3.96
C TRP A 69 12.55 -1.27 3.10
N GLU A 70 13.34 -0.23 3.35
CA GLU A 70 14.63 -0.03 2.69
C GLU A 70 15.67 -1.07 3.13
N LYS A 71 15.50 -1.61 4.33
CA LYS A 71 16.36 -2.65 4.92
C LYS A 71 16.12 -4.03 4.29
N ILE A 72 15.03 -4.21 3.56
CA ILE A 72 14.72 -5.48 2.88
C ILE A 72 15.75 -5.73 1.79
N THR A 73 16.36 -6.90 1.84
CA THR A 73 17.34 -7.35 0.85
C THR A 73 16.66 -7.90 -0.40
N LYS A 74 17.39 -7.92 -1.51
CA LYS A 74 16.89 -8.50 -2.77
C LYS A 74 16.62 -10.00 -2.60
N GLU A 75 17.43 -10.67 -1.80
CA GLU A 75 17.35 -12.09 -1.50
C GLU A 75 16.06 -12.41 -0.75
N GLU A 76 15.72 -11.64 0.29
CA GLU A 76 14.46 -11.77 1.04
C GLU A 76 13.25 -11.52 0.13
N ALA A 77 13.30 -10.47 -0.69
CA ALA A 77 12.23 -10.15 -1.64
C ALA A 77 12.01 -11.30 -2.63
N LEU A 78 13.08 -11.83 -3.23
CA LEU A 78 13.00 -12.95 -4.18
C LEU A 78 12.56 -14.26 -3.51
N TYR A 79 13.02 -14.55 -2.30
CA TYR A 79 12.59 -15.72 -1.54
C TYR A 79 11.08 -15.66 -1.28
N SER A 80 10.59 -14.50 -0.85
CA SER A 80 9.18 -14.26 -0.58
C SER A 80 8.29 -14.43 -1.82
N LEU A 81 8.78 -13.95 -2.97
CA LEU A 81 8.14 -14.08 -4.27
C LEU A 81 8.04 -15.56 -4.67
N ARG A 82 9.16 -16.28 -4.61
CA ARG A 82 9.22 -17.71 -4.94
C ARG A 82 8.29 -18.53 -4.06
N LYS A 83 8.29 -18.27 -2.75
CA LYS A 83 7.40 -19.00 -1.84
C LYS A 83 5.93 -18.75 -2.17
N GLY A 84 5.54 -17.50 -2.46
CA GLY A 84 4.17 -17.16 -2.84
C GLY A 84 3.70 -17.80 -4.15
N PHE A 85 4.57 -17.91 -5.16
CA PHE A 85 4.23 -18.52 -6.45
C PHE A 85 4.34 -20.06 -6.47
N LEU A 86 5.33 -20.63 -5.76
CA LEU A 86 5.57 -22.07 -5.74
C LEU A 86 4.70 -22.81 -4.72
N SER A 87 4.20 -22.14 -3.68
CA SER A 87 3.25 -22.75 -2.72
C SER A 87 1.87 -23.01 -3.31
N GLY A 88 1.53 -22.39 -4.46
CA GLY A 88 0.25 -22.57 -5.16
C GLY A 88 0.25 -23.66 -6.24
N GLN A 89 1.37 -24.36 -6.46
CA GLN A 89 1.53 -25.32 -7.58
C GLN A 89 1.30 -26.80 -7.20
N TYR A 90 0.76 -27.07 -6.02
CA TYR A 90 0.32 -28.42 -5.63
C TYR A 90 -1.15 -28.39 -5.18
N LYS A 91 -2.06 -28.32 -6.15
CA LYS A 91 -3.46 -28.73 -6.00
C LYS A 91 -3.92 -29.41 -7.28
#